data_AF-A0A4P5QFK8-F1
#
_entry.id   AF-A0A4P5QFK8-F1
#
_cell.length_a   1.000
_cell.length_b   1.000
_cell.length_c   1.000
_cell.angle_alpha   90.00
_cell.angle_beta   90.00
_cell.angle_gamma   90.00
#
_symmetry.space_group_name_H-M   'P 1'
#
loop_
_entity.id
_entity.type
_entity.pdbx_description
1 polymer ?
#
loop_
_entity_poly.entity_id
_entity_poly.type
_entity_poly.pdbx_seq_one_letter_code
_entity_poly.pdbx_strand_id
1 'polypeptide(L)'
;MTLTRSAGAHTDASLRIDLGNMTATDMKAPPIAPHLLVDGEPLMLDLTKWQVTPHHLKTGDADAINGFLDKVVNAGAITLKEGKGNISLSGLKASLLFIDSQQQRVGSETAWVKKGDEPPLSVPPAPPLKAVKLTNPTPTPLTQEELNDLMDYGTWRMSSSQCSLDPARREVRVFALSDDKALLMIGCEAGAYNIVDLAWVVSRQKPFAARQIRLKLPFTPGSGNTELELMNAGYDETNKELTTLAKGRGIGDCGVATRWRFDGQRFRLVRYAEEPTCDEWNSSASWPTLWVTK
;
A
#
# COMPACT_ATOMS: atom_id res chain seq x y z
N MET A 1 0.89 -12.10 11.83
CA MET A 1 2.24 -12.51 11.40
C MET A 1 2.54 -11.90 10.03
N THR A 2 3.74 -11.40 9.83
CA THR A 2 4.20 -10.92 8.51
C THR A 2 5.57 -11.49 8.21
N LEU A 3 5.72 -12.07 7.01
CA LEU A 3 7.00 -12.54 6.48
C LEU A 3 7.31 -11.76 5.21
N THR A 4 8.52 -11.25 5.10
CA THR A 4 9.01 -10.55 3.90
C THR A 4 10.38 -11.09 3.50
N ARG A 5 10.68 -11.05 2.20
CA ARG A 5 12.02 -11.34 1.67
C ARG A 5 12.30 -10.48 0.45
N SER A 6 13.48 -9.89 0.41
CA SER A 6 13.96 -9.11 -0.73
C SER A 6 14.01 -9.96 -2.01
N ALA A 7 13.81 -9.32 -3.16
CA ALA A 7 14.12 -9.93 -4.45
C ALA A 7 15.64 -9.96 -4.68
N GLY A 8 16.14 -10.85 -5.55
CA GLY A 8 17.58 -11.04 -5.76
C GLY A 8 18.15 -12.25 -5.04
N ALA A 9 19.44 -12.53 -5.25
CA ALA A 9 20.15 -13.64 -4.62
C ALA A 9 20.25 -13.55 -3.09
N HIS A 10 20.28 -12.33 -2.54
CA HIS A 10 20.34 -12.11 -1.09
C HIS A 10 19.13 -12.73 -0.38
N THR A 11 19.37 -13.26 0.81
CA THR A 11 18.35 -13.92 1.64
C THR A 11 17.81 -12.99 2.73
N ASP A 12 17.92 -11.68 2.54
CA ASP A 12 17.42 -10.68 3.49
C ASP A 12 15.91 -10.86 3.66
N ALA A 13 15.52 -11.41 4.80
CA ALA A 13 14.15 -11.70 5.16
C ALA A 13 13.86 -11.15 6.54
N SER A 14 12.59 -10.86 6.79
CA SER A 14 12.14 -10.53 8.14
C SER A 14 10.85 -11.25 8.45
N LEU A 15 10.76 -11.77 9.67
CA LEU A 15 9.57 -12.38 10.21
C LEU A 15 9.16 -11.61 11.45
N ARG A 16 7.88 -11.24 11.53
CA ARG A 16 7.27 -10.69 12.72
C ARG A 16 6.00 -11.44 13.12
N ILE A 17 5.82 -11.63 14.42
CA ILE A 17 4.61 -12.12 15.05
C ILE A 17 4.23 -11.11 16.12
N ASP A 18 2.97 -10.72 16.10
CA ASP A 18 2.49 -9.58 16.84
C ASP A 18 1.12 -9.94 17.45
N LEU A 19 0.84 -9.38 18.61
CA LEU A 19 -0.49 -9.40 19.25
C LEU A 19 -0.94 -7.96 19.53
N GLY A 20 -2.13 -7.61 19.07
CA GLY A 20 -2.71 -6.28 19.26
C GLY A 20 -3.57 -5.83 18.08
N ASN A 21 -3.74 -4.53 17.95
CA ASN A 21 -4.34 -3.88 16.79
C ASN A 21 -3.70 -2.48 16.61
N MET A 22 -4.19 -1.69 15.65
CA MET A 22 -3.73 -0.35 15.31
C MET A 22 -3.87 0.67 16.45
N THR A 23 -4.77 0.42 17.42
CA THR A 23 -5.20 1.43 18.40
C THR A 23 -4.88 1.05 19.85
N ALA A 24 -4.61 -0.22 20.13
CA ALA A 24 -4.34 -0.75 21.46
C ALA A 24 -3.26 -1.83 21.43
N THR A 25 -2.19 -1.60 22.17
CA THR A 25 -1.44 -2.68 22.81
C THR A 25 -2.25 -3.07 24.05
N ASP A 26 -2.81 -4.27 24.10
CA ASP A 26 -3.45 -4.74 25.34
C ASP A 26 -2.35 -4.98 26.37
N MET A 27 -1.97 -3.93 27.10
CA MET A 27 -0.87 -3.95 28.07
C MET A 27 -1.06 -4.98 29.19
N LYS A 28 -2.26 -5.55 29.33
CA LYS A 28 -2.56 -6.60 30.31
C LYS A 28 -2.41 -8.01 29.75
N ALA A 29 -2.32 -8.18 28.43
CA ALA A 29 -2.10 -9.49 27.83
C ALA A 29 -0.71 -10.02 28.22
N PRO A 30 -0.56 -11.33 28.51
CA PRO A 30 0.73 -11.91 28.83
C PRO A 30 1.70 -11.83 27.62
N PRO A 31 3.02 -11.92 27.85
CA PRO A 31 3.99 -12.04 26.77
C PRO A 31 3.65 -13.20 25.83
N ILE A 32 3.75 -13.02 24.52
CA ILE A 32 3.33 -14.05 23.56
C ILE A 32 4.37 -15.15 23.35
N ALA A 33 5.67 -14.83 23.43
CA ALA A 33 6.74 -15.77 23.11
C ALA A 33 6.62 -17.14 23.83
N PRO A 34 6.39 -17.20 25.17
CA PRO A 34 6.27 -18.47 25.88
C PRO A 34 4.90 -19.14 25.74
N HIS A 35 3.92 -18.49 25.09
CA HIS A 35 2.54 -18.95 24.98
C HIS A 35 2.14 -19.31 23.54
N LEU A 36 3.03 -19.18 22.55
CA LEU A 36 2.73 -19.60 21.18
C LEU A 36 2.64 -21.11 21.09
N LEU A 37 1.58 -21.59 20.45
CA LEU A 37 1.36 -22.98 20.11
C LEU A 37 1.28 -23.12 18.58
N VAL A 38 1.74 -24.24 18.05
CA VAL A 38 1.51 -24.69 16.67
C VAL A 38 0.72 -25.99 16.73
N ASP A 39 -0.51 -25.97 16.20
CA ASP A 39 -1.45 -27.10 16.29
C ASP A 39 -1.63 -27.67 17.71
N GLY A 40 -1.58 -26.80 18.73
CA GLY A 40 -1.75 -27.15 20.14
C GLY A 40 -0.45 -27.48 20.89
N GLU A 41 0.66 -27.67 20.19
CA GLU A 41 1.96 -27.97 20.78
C GLU A 41 2.82 -26.70 20.95
N PRO A 42 3.66 -26.57 22.00
CA PRO A 42 4.50 -25.40 22.20
C PRO A 42 5.43 -25.10 21.02
N LEU A 43 5.33 -23.88 20.48
CA LEU A 43 6.22 -23.40 19.43
C LEU A 43 7.54 -22.93 20.04
N MET A 44 8.52 -23.82 20.11
CA MET A 44 9.85 -23.50 20.64
C MET A 44 10.64 -22.60 19.67
N LEU A 45 11.03 -21.40 20.12
CA LEU A 45 11.88 -20.47 19.37
C LEU A 45 13.24 -20.31 20.07
N ASP A 46 14.32 -20.22 19.31
CA ASP A 46 15.62 -19.78 19.84
C ASP A 46 15.59 -18.26 20.01
N LEU A 47 15.08 -17.79 21.16
CA LEU A 47 14.85 -16.37 21.41
C LEU A 47 16.14 -15.52 21.39
N THR A 48 17.34 -16.12 21.39
CA THR A 48 18.60 -15.37 21.25
C THR A 48 18.74 -14.72 19.88
N LYS A 49 18.03 -15.26 18.87
CA LYS A 49 17.99 -14.76 17.49
C LYS A 49 16.78 -13.85 17.22
N TRP A 50 16.04 -13.46 18.26
CA TRP A 50 14.81 -12.68 18.14
C TRP A 50 14.89 -11.40 18.97
N GLN A 51 14.33 -10.33 18.41
CA GLN A 51 13.93 -9.15 19.16
C GLN A 51 12.57 -9.45 19.79
N VAL A 52 12.53 -9.51 21.11
CA VAL A 52 11.36 -9.92 21.89
C VAL A 52 10.89 -8.79 22.78
N THR A 53 9.65 -8.38 22.60
CA THR A 53 8.89 -7.62 23.60
C THR A 53 7.63 -8.43 23.96
N PRO A 54 6.85 -8.04 24.99
CA PRO A 54 5.68 -8.81 25.40
C PRO A 54 4.75 -9.20 24.24
N HIS A 55 4.49 -8.31 23.28
CA HIS A 55 3.51 -8.57 22.22
C HIS A 55 4.10 -8.50 20.81
N HIS A 56 5.43 -8.42 20.69
CA HIS A 56 6.13 -8.34 19.41
C HIS A 56 7.34 -9.27 19.41
N LEU A 57 7.36 -10.19 18.45
CA LEU A 57 8.50 -11.02 18.12
C LEU A 57 8.95 -10.64 16.72
N LYS A 58 10.23 -10.32 16.56
CA LYS A 58 10.81 -10.04 15.24
C LYS A 58 12.18 -10.65 15.10
N THR A 59 12.47 -11.20 13.92
CA THR A 59 13.81 -11.65 13.57
C THR A 59 14.11 -11.33 12.10
N GLY A 60 15.39 -11.12 11.81
CA GLY A 60 15.94 -11.15 10.46
C GLY A 60 17.01 -12.22 10.29
N ASP A 61 17.18 -13.11 11.28
CA ASP A 61 18.14 -14.21 11.22
C ASP A 61 17.57 -15.32 10.33
N ALA A 62 18.32 -15.69 9.29
CA ALA A 62 17.85 -16.64 8.29
C ALA A 62 17.59 -18.04 8.86
N ASP A 63 18.43 -18.50 9.80
CA ASP A 63 18.24 -19.83 10.41
C ASP A 63 17.03 -19.84 11.34
N ALA A 64 16.82 -18.78 12.11
CA ALA A 64 15.64 -18.64 12.95
C ALA A 64 14.35 -18.63 12.13
N ILE A 65 14.35 -17.93 11.00
CA ILE A 65 13.21 -17.92 10.06
C ILE A 65 13.00 -19.30 9.46
N ASN A 66 14.05 -19.95 8.95
CA ASN A 66 13.94 -21.29 8.37
C ASN A 66 13.45 -22.33 9.38
N GLY A 67 14.03 -22.35 10.59
CA GLY A 67 13.61 -23.26 11.66
C GLY A 67 12.19 -22.98 12.16
N PHE A 68 11.72 -21.73 12.11
CA PHE A 68 10.31 -21.41 12.33
C PHE A 68 9.43 -21.97 11.21
N LEU A 69 9.78 -21.72 9.94
CA LEU A 69 9.02 -22.16 8.78
C LEU A 69 8.92 -23.69 8.70
N ASP A 70 9.99 -24.42 9.02
CA ASP A 70 10.00 -25.89 9.05
C ASP A 70 8.93 -26.45 10.01
N LYS A 71 8.62 -25.73 11.11
CA LYS A 71 7.58 -26.11 12.07
C LYS A 71 6.17 -25.75 11.62
N VAL A 72 5.99 -24.63 10.93
CA VAL A 72 4.66 -24.08 10.65
C VAL A 72 4.16 -24.35 9.22
N VAL A 73 5.03 -24.68 8.27
CA VAL A 73 4.66 -24.73 6.84
C VAL A 73 3.57 -25.77 6.52
N ASN A 74 3.50 -26.86 7.30
CA ASN A 74 2.45 -27.88 7.16
C ASN A 74 1.44 -27.86 8.32
N ALA A 75 1.54 -26.90 9.24
CA ALA A 75 0.65 -26.79 10.38
C ALA A 75 -0.68 -26.13 9.99
N GLY A 76 -1.71 -26.33 10.80
CA GLY A 76 -3.04 -25.75 10.61
C GLY A 76 -3.16 -24.33 11.15
N ALA A 77 -2.62 -24.07 12.35
CA ALA A 77 -2.69 -22.75 12.98
C ALA A 77 -1.55 -22.48 13.97
N ILE A 78 -1.26 -21.19 14.19
CA ILE A 78 -0.55 -20.71 15.37
C ILE A 78 -1.58 -20.11 16.32
N THR A 79 -1.60 -20.56 17.57
CA THR A 79 -2.52 -20.07 18.60
C THR A 79 -1.78 -19.61 19.85
N LEU A 80 -2.50 -18.94 20.75
CA LEU A 80 -2.01 -18.66 22.10
C LEU A 80 -2.56 -19.71 23.08
N LYS A 81 -1.71 -20.20 23.96
CA LYS A 81 -2.08 -21.11 25.06
C LYS A 81 -3.18 -20.51 25.95
N GLU A 82 -3.10 -19.21 26.18
CA GLU A 82 -4.07 -18.44 26.97
C GLU A 82 -4.47 -17.17 26.19
N GLY A 83 -5.74 -16.77 26.30
CA GLY A 83 -6.26 -15.57 25.63
C GLY A 83 -6.76 -15.80 24.21
N LYS A 84 -6.95 -14.71 23.48
CA LYS A 84 -7.48 -14.71 22.10
C LYS A 84 -6.33 -14.46 21.13
N GLY A 85 -6.07 -15.42 20.24
CA GLY A 85 -5.07 -15.30 19.17
C GLY A 85 -5.08 -16.55 18.32
N ASN A 86 -5.36 -16.40 17.02
CA ASN A 86 -5.39 -17.49 16.07
C ASN A 86 -4.93 -16.98 14.70
N ILE A 87 -3.84 -17.55 14.21
CA ILE A 87 -3.33 -17.33 12.86
C ILE A 87 -3.56 -18.62 12.09
N SER A 88 -4.53 -18.61 11.17
CA SER A 88 -4.69 -19.71 10.21
C SER A 88 -3.43 -19.80 9.34
N LEU A 89 -2.88 -21.00 9.23
CA LEU A 89 -1.75 -21.30 8.35
C LEU A 89 -2.21 -21.98 7.04
N SER A 90 -3.51 -22.08 6.83
CA SER A 90 -4.08 -22.58 5.58
C SER A 90 -3.55 -21.77 4.39
N GLY A 91 -2.94 -22.47 3.44
CA GLY A 91 -2.32 -21.84 2.26
C GLY A 91 -0.90 -21.30 2.48
N LEU A 92 -0.33 -21.34 3.69
CA LEU A 92 1.03 -20.83 3.94
C LEU A 92 2.05 -21.46 3.00
N LYS A 93 2.08 -22.81 2.91
CA LYS A 93 2.98 -23.53 2.01
C LYS A 93 2.82 -23.12 0.55
N ALA A 94 1.57 -22.95 0.10
CA ALA A 94 1.28 -22.55 -1.28
C ALA A 94 1.75 -21.11 -1.54
N SER A 95 1.54 -20.19 -0.60
CA SER A 95 2.03 -18.82 -0.66
C SER A 95 3.55 -18.74 -0.66
N LEU A 96 4.24 -19.50 0.19
CA LEU A 96 5.70 -19.56 0.21
C LEU A 96 6.26 -20.13 -1.10
N LEU A 97 5.63 -21.19 -1.62
CA LEU A 97 6.01 -21.77 -2.92
C LEU A 97 5.74 -20.79 -4.07
N PHE A 98 4.65 -20.02 -4.00
CA PHE A 98 4.38 -18.96 -4.98
C PHE A 98 5.47 -17.89 -4.94
N ILE A 99 5.86 -17.43 -3.75
CA ILE A 99 6.96 -16.45 -3.59
C ILE A 99 8.27 -17.02 -4.14
N ASP A 100 8.63 -18.26 -3.79
CA ASP A 100 9.81 -18.95 -4.34
C ASP A 100 9.74 -19.04 -5.87
N SER A 101 8.57 -19.34 -6.44
CA SER A 101 8.39 -19.41 -7.90
C SER A 101 8.53 -18.04 -8.58
N GLN A 102 7.93 -16.99 -8.01
CA GLN A 102 8.02 -15.63 -8.56
C GLN A 102 9.44 -15.09 -8.50
N GLN A 103 10.19 -15.46 -7.46
CA GLN A 103 11.60 -15.09 -7.31
C GLN A 103 12.56 -16.06 -8.01
N GLN A 104 12.05 -17.10 -8.67
CA GLN A 104 12.84 -18.15 -9.33
C GLN A 104 13.85 -18.84 -8.39
N ARG A 105 13.42 -19.16 -7.18
CA ARG A 105 14.23 -19.86 -6.16
C ARG A 105 13.95 -21.35 -6.05
N VAL A 106 12.86 -21.85 -6.64
CA VAL A 106 12.51 -23.28 -6.57
C VAL A 106 13.68 -24.13 -7.10
N GLY A 107 14.19 -25.05 -6.29
CA GLY A 107 15.38 -25.86 -6.61
C GLY A 107 16.71 -25.27 -6.14
N SER A 108 16.72 -24.06 -5.61
CA SER A 108 17.90 -23.45 -4.98
C SER A 108 17.98 -23.73 -3.48
N GLU A 109 19.18 -23.58 -2.92
CA GLU A 109 19.46 -23.68 -1.49
C GLU A 109 18.64 -22.66 -0.67
N THR A 110 18.23 -21.56 -1.31
CA THR A 110 17.53 -20.43 -0.67
C THR A 110 16.01 -20.48 -0.77
N ALA A 111 15.43 -21.51 -1.39
CA ALA A 111 13.98 -21.72 -1.36
C ALA A 111 13.50 -21.99 0.07
N TRP A 112 12.27 -21.56 0.39
CA TRP A 112 11.65 -21.90 1.67
C TRP A 112 10.97 -23.27 1.62
N VAL A 113 10.38 -23.65 0.49
CA VAL A 113 9.59 -24.90 0.40
C VAL A 113 10.29 -25.99 -0.40
N LYS A 114 10.61 -25.73 -1.68
CA LYS A 114 11.25 -26.70 -2.57
C LYS A 114 12.73 -26.38 -2.70
N LYS A 115 13.49 -26.65 -1.64
CA LYS A 115 14.95 -26.54 -1.59
C LYS A 115 15.61 -27.51 -2.57
N GLY A 116 16.76 -27.13 -3.09
CA GLY A 116 17.66 -27.98 -3.86
C GLY A 116 19.09 -27.46 -3.77
N ASP A 117 19.95 -27.90 -4.69
CA ASP A 117 21.40 -27.68 -4.59
C ASP A 117 21.89 -26.52 -5.46
N GLU A 118 20.99 -25.79 -6.14
CA GLU A 118 21.41 -24.62 -6.91
C GLU A 118 21.88 -23.50 -5.98
N PRO A 119 23.05 -22.91 -6.23
CA PRO A 119 23.63 -21.91 -5.34
C PRO A 119 22.79 -20.63 -5.30
N PRO A 120 22.84 -19.81 -4.23
CA PRO A 120 22.07 -18.57 -4.11
C PRO A 120 22.19 -17.60 -5.28
N LEU A 121 23.35 -17.57 -5.95
CA LEU A 121 23.63 -16.72 -7.10
C LEU A 121 22.90 -17.15 -8.40
N SER A 122 22.25 -18.32 -8.41
CA SER A 122 21.36 -18.73 -9.50
C SER A 122 20.08 -17.88 -9.55
N VAL A 123 19.71 -17.27 -8.42
CA VAL A 123 18.50 -16.45 -8.29
C VAL A 123 18.71 -15.10 -9.01
N PRO A 124 17.81 -14.72 -9.92
CA PRO A 124 17.93 -13.48 -10.68
C PRO A 124 17.92 -12.25 -9.77
N PRO A 125 18.63 -11.18 -10.15
CA PRO A 125 18.60 -9.92 -9.40
C PRO A 125 17.19 -9.31 -9.37
N ALA A 126 16.94 -8.47 -8.37
CA ALA A 126 15.71 -7.71 -8.29
C ALA A 126 15.47 -6.89 -9.58
N PRO A 127 14.28 -6.98 -10.21
CA PRO A 127 13.99 -6.22 -11.42
C PRO A 127 14.11 -4.71 -11.18
N PRO A 128 14.69 -3.93 -12.11
CA PRO A 128 14.78 -2.50 -11.96
C PRO A 128 13.39 -1.87 -11.99
N LEU A 129 13.13 -0.94 -11.07
CA LEU A 129 11.90 -0.17 -11.08
C LEU A 129 11.80 0.69 -12.34
N LYS A 130 10.64 0.65 -13.01
CA LYS A 130 10.34 1.55 -14.13
C LYS A 130 10.34 2.99 -13.62
N ALA A 131 10.87 3.90 -14.42
CA ALA A 131 10.86 5.31 -14.08
C ALA A 131 9.56 5.99 -14.56
N VAL A 132 8.96 6.82 -13.72
CA VAL A 132 7.95 7.79 -14.13
C VAL A 132 8.66 9.11 -14.41
N LYS A 133 8.51 9.61 -15.65
CA LYS A 133 9.08 10.90 -16.03
C LYS A 133 8.52 11.98 -15.11
N LEU A 134 9.40 12.72 -14.44
CA LEU A 134 9.06 13.93 -13.71
C LEU A 134 9.06 15.11 -14.69
N THR A 135 8.06 15.97 -14.60
CA THR A 135 8.13 17.31 -15.19
C THR A 135 9.09 18.16 -14.36
N ASN A 136 10.23 18.49 -14.97
CA ASN A 136 11.20 19.46 -14.48
C ASN A 136 11.16 20.70 -15.38
N PRO A 137 11.27 21.91 -14.82
CA PRO A 137 11.51 22.23 -13.40
C PRO A 137 10.27 22.06 -12.50
N THR A 138 10.45 22.27 -11.19
CA THR A 138 9.32 22.49 -10.28
C THR A 138 8.48 23.64 -10.79
N PRO A 139 7.14 23.48 -10.86
CA PRO A 139 6.28 24.53 -11.37
C PRO A 139 6.45 25.80 -10.55
N THR A 140 6.40 26.95 -11.22
CA THR A 140 6.22 28.23 -10.54
C THR A 140 4.90 28.23 -9.75
N PRO A 141 4.86 28.79 -8.53
CA PRO A 141 3.61 28.99 -7.81
C PRO A 141 2.59 29.75 -8.66
N LEU A 142 1.31 29.43 -8.50
CA LEU A 142 0.25 30.20 -9.16
C LEU A 142 0.27 31.64 -8.66
N THR A 143 0.19 32.58 -9.58
CA THR A 143 -0.05 33.99 -9.22
C THR A 143 -1.46 34.14 -8.63
N GLN A 144 -1.69 35.23 -7.89
CA GLN A 144 -3.01 35.50 -7.32
C GLN A 144 -4.09 35.62 -8.41
N GLU A 145 -3.75 36.19 -9.57
CA GLU A 145 -4.66 36.31 -10.71
C GLU A 145 -4.99 34.93 -11.31
N GLU A 146 -3.98 34.09 -11.58
CA GLU A 146 -4.20 32.73 -12.06
C GLU A 146 -5.04 31.91 -11.08
N LEU A 147 -4.76 32.02 -9.78
CA LEU A 147 -5.51 31.31 -8.74
C LEU A 147 -6.97 31.75 -8.73
N ASN A 148 -7.26 33.05 -8.71
CA ASN A 148 -8.63 33.57 -8.73
C ASN A 148 -9.38 33.10 -9.98
N ASP A 149 -8.75 33.23 -11.16
CA ASP A 149 -9.37 32.83 -12.42
C ASP A 149 -9.65 31.32 -12.50
N LEU A 150 -8.74 30.48 -12.00
CA LEU A 150 -8.91 29.03 -11.95
C LEU A 150 -9.97 28.61 -10.92
N MET A 151 -10.05 29.31 -9.79
CA MET A 151 -11.09 29.08 -8.77
C MET A 151 -12.48 29.45 -9.29
N ASP A 152 -12.62 30.58 -10.00
CA ASP A 152 -13.86 30.98 -10.66
C ASP A 152 -14.27 29.95 -11.73
N TYR A 153 -13.31 29.51 -12.55
CA TYR A 153 -13.55 28.46 -13.54
C TYR A 153 -13.96 27.13 -12.89
N GLY A 154 -13.31 26.76 -11.78
CA GLY A 154 -13.66 25.59 -10.99
C GLY A 154 -15.06 25.65 -10.41
N THR A 155 -15.46 26.81 -9.90
CA THR A 155 -16.81 27.05 -9.37
C THR A 155 -17.86 26.93 -10.48
N TRP A 156 -17.63 27.53 -11.64
CA TRP A 156 -18.52 27.38 -12.80
C TRP A 156 -18.64 25.93 -13.28
N ARG A 157 -17.51 25.21 -13.38
CA ARG A 157 -17.46 23.78 -13.71
C ARG A 157 -18.26 22.95 -12.71
N MET A 158 -18.09 23.23 -11.42
CA MET A 158 -18.78 22.56 -10.32
C MET A 158 -20.30 22.70 -10.43
N SER A 159 -20.80 23.92 -10.69
CA SER A 159 -22.23 24.18 -10.89
C SER A 159 -22.80 23.47 -12.13
N SER A 160 -21.95 23.19 -13.11
CA SER A 160 -22.32 22.52 -14.37
C SER A 160 -22.13 21.00 -14.35
N SER A 161 -21.59 20.44 -13.25
CA SER A 161 -21.28 19.02 -13.12
C SER A 161 -22.41 18.26 -12.40
N GLN A 162 -22.66 17.02 -12.81
CA GLN A 162 -23.58 16.11 -12.12
C GLN A 162 -22.92 15.55 -10.86
N CYS A 163 -22.90 16.35 -9.80
CA CYS A 163 -22.40 15.97 -8.48
C CYS A 163 -23.56 15.89 -7.48
N SER A 164 -23.51 14.89 -6.59
CA SER A 164 -24.56 14.64 -5.59
C SER A 164 -24.30 15.36 -4.27
N LEU A 165 -23.05 15.75 -3.98
CA LEU A 165 -22.68 16.48 -2.78
C LEU A 165 -23.38 17.85 -2.77
N ASP A 166 -23.86 18.32 -1.60
CA ASP A 166 -24.44 19.66 -1.47
C ASP A 166 -23.43 20.72 -1.96
N PRO A 167 -23.81 21.66 -2.84
CA PRO A 167 -22.95 22.75 -3.30
C PRO A 167 -22.21 23.50 -2.18
N ALA A 168 -22.83 23.71 -1.02
CA ALA A 168 -22.21 24.38 0.13
C ALA A 168 -21.08 23.57 0.79
N ARG A 169 -21.02 22.26 0.50
CA ARG A 169 -20.02 21.32 1.02
C ARG A 169 -18.98 20.91 -0.02
N ARG A 170 -19.12 21.38 -1.27
CA ARG A 170 -18.15 21.11 -2.33
C ARG A 170 -16.98 22.07 -2.18
N GLU A 171 -15.77 21.53 -2.28
CA GLU A 171 -14.54 22.31 -2.24
C GLU A 171 -13.90 22.32 -3.64
N VAL A 172 -13.54 23.50 -4.13
CA VAL A 172 -12.72 23.67 -5.32
C VAL A 172 -11.27 23.83 -4.86
N ARG A 173 -10.38 22.97 -5.35
CA ARG A 173 -8.95 22.99 -5.02
C ARG A 173 -8.13 23.10 -6.30
N VAL A 174 -7.12 23.95 -6.30
CA VAL A 174 -6.27 24.22 -7.46
C VAL A 174 -4.81 24.12 -7.06
N PHE A 175 -4.01 23.39 -7.84
CA PHE A 175 -2.58 23.20 -7.61
C PHE A 175 -1.76 23.45 -8.87
N ALA A 176 -0.54 23.94 -8.69
CA ALA A 176 0.44 24.08 -9.76
C ALA A 176 0.95 22.70 -10.23
N LEU A 177 0.74 22.35 -11.51
CA LEU A 177 1.18 21.06 -12.06
C LEU A 177 2.42 21.18 -12.96
N SER A 178 2.49 22.26 -13.74
CA SER A 178 3.61 22.72 -14.57
C SER A 178 3.45 24.22 -14.82
N ASP A 179 4.38 24.89 -15.49
CA ASP A 179 4.29 26.33 -15.74
C ASP A 179 3.13 26.73 -16.67
N ASP A 180 2.53 25.78 -17.39
CA ASP A 180 1.40 26.04 -18.29
C ASP A 180 0.13 25.26 -17.91
N LYS A 181 0.20 24.40 -16.87
CA LYS A 181 -0.94 23.58 -16.40
C LYS A 181 -1.16 23.68 -14.89
N ALA A 182 -2.42 23.62 -14.50
CA ALA A 182 -2.89 23.44 -13.14
C ALA A 182 -3.68 22.12 -12.99
N LEU A 183 -3.68 21.57 -11.79
CA LEU A 183 -4.59 20.52 -11.36
C LEU A 183 -5.79 21.18 -10.67
N LEU A 184 -6.98 20.98 -11.20
CA LEU A 184 -8.25 21.42 -10.61
C LEU A 184 -8.98 20.20 -10.04
N MET A 185 -9.43 20.26 -8.79
CA MET A 185 -10.15 19.19 -8.11
C MET A 185 -11.43 19.71 -7.47
N ILE A 186 -12.50 18.92 -7.52
CA ILE A 186 -13.82 19.26 -6.98
C ILE A 186 -14.38 18.05 -6.26
N GLY A 187 -14.73 18.21 -4.98
CA GLY A 187 -15.47 17.19 -4.23
C GLY A 187 -16.87 17.01 -4.83
N CYS A 188 -17.21 15.80 -5.26
CA CYS A 188 -18.40 15.55 -6.09
C CYS A 188 -19.45 14.67 -5.41
N GLU A 189 -19.02 13.62 -4.71
CA GLU A 189 -19.90 12.73 -3.96
C GLU A 189 -19.31 12.46 -2.57
N ALA A 190 -20.17 12.13 -1.60
CA ALA A 190 -19.72 11.71 -0.28
C ALA A 190 -20.46 10.44 0.14
N GLY A 191 -19.67 9.40 0.44
CA GLY A 191 -20.11 8.22 1.15
C GLY A 191 -19.81 8.30 2.65
N ALA A 192 -20.07 7.22 3.38
CA ALA A 192 -19.90 7.18 4.84
C ALA A 192 -18.46 7.48 5.31
N TYR A 193 -17.45 7.11 4.50
CA TYR A 193 -16.03 7.21 4.87
C TYR A 193 -15.15 7.87 3.80
N ASN A 194 -15.72 8.16 2.62
CA ASN A 194 -14.99 8.59 1.45
C ASN A 194 -15.69 9.77 0.79
N ILE A 195 -14.91 10.76 0.36
CA ILE A 195 -15.33 11.76 -0.62
C ILE A 195 -14.80 11.34 -1.98
N VAL A 196 -15.65 11.35 -3.01
CA VAL A 196 -15.23 11.11 -4.39
C VAL A 196 -15.00 12.46 -5.06
N ASP A 197 -13.77 12.70 -5.52
CA ASP A 197 -13.40 13.89 -6.26
C ASP A 197 -13.56 13.69 -7.78
N LEU A 198 -13.86 14.77 -8.48
CA LEU A 198 -13.56 14.92 -9.89
C LEU A 198 -12.32 15.79 -10.05
N ALA A 199 -11.48 15.49 -11.04
CA ALA A 199 -10.26 16.27 -11.27
C ALA A 199 -9.97 16.49 -12.76
N TRP A 200 -9.30 17.60 -13.07
CA TRP A 200 -8.92 18.00 -14.42
C TRP A 200 -7.49 18.54 -14.44
N VAL A 201 -6.80 18.31 -15.55
CA VAL A 201 -5.64 19.12 -15.95
C VAL A 201 -6.16 20.30 -16.76
N VAL A 202 -5.86 21.52 -16.32
CA VAL A 202 -6.36 22.78 -16.91
C VAL A 202 -5.18 23.64 -17.36
N SER A 203 -5.30 24.39 -18.46
CA SER A 203 -4.33 25.44 -18.79
C SER A 203 -4.32 26.54 -17.72
N ARG A 204 -3.17 27.17 -17.45
CA ARG A 204 -3.12 28.28 -16.48
C ARG A 204 -3.70 29.60 -16.98
N GLN A 205 -3.79 29.78 -18.29
CA GLN A 205 -4.29 30.99 -18.92
C GLN A 205 -5.62 30.75 -19.65
N LYS A 206 -6.42 31.82 -19.74
CA LYS A 206 -7.65 31.88 -20.52
C LYS A 206 -7.34 31.96 -22.03
N PRO A 207 -8.19 31.38 -22.91
CA PRO A 207 -9.34 30.55 -22.59
C PRO A 207 -8.90 29.18 -22.04
N PHE A 208 -9.56 28.74 -20.96
CA PHE A 208 -9.15 27.53 -20.26
C PHE A 208 -9.43 26.25 -21.08
N ALA A 209 -8.37 25.50 -21.36
CA ALA A 209 -8.46 24.14 -21.89
C ALA A 209 -8.38 23.15 -20.72
N ALA A 210 -9.40 22.33 -20.52
CA ALA A 210 -9.44 21.35 -19.44
C ALA A 210 -9.68 19.93 -19.96
N ARG A 211 -8.98 18.96 -19.38
CA ARG A 211 -9.16 17.54 -19.64
C ARG A 211 -9.34 16.79 -18.33
N GLN A 212 -10.44 16.04 -18.23
CA GLN A 212 -10.73 15.26 -17.03
C GLN A 212 -9.69 14.15 -16.84
N ILE A 213 -9.30 13.95 -15.59
CA ILE A 213 -8.39 12.89 -15.17
C ILE A 213 -9.20 11.62 -14.94
N ARG A 214 -8.72 10.52 -15.50
CA ARG A 214 -9.17 9.17 -15.19
C ARG A 214 -7.93 8.34 -14.84
N LEU A 215 -7.95 7.74 -13.66
CA LEU A 215 -6.85 6.93 -13.17
C LEU A 215 -7.07 5.49 -13.57
N LYS A 216 -6.10 4.91 -14.29
CA LYS A 216 -6.15 3.53 -14.75
C LYS A 216 -4.89 2.79 -14.31
N LEU A 217 -5.10 1.68 -13.61
CA LEU A 217 -4.02 0.82 -13.15
C LEU A 217 -3.33 0.12 -14.34
N PRO A 218 -2.00 -0.02 -14.32
CA PRO A 218 -1.25 -0.73 -15.34
C PRO A 218 -1.24 -2.25 -15.14
N PHE A 219 -2.04 -2.75 -14.19
CA PHE A 219 -2.21 -4.16 -13.85
C PHE A 219 -3.67 -4.40 -13.39
N THR A 220 -4.09 -5.65 -13.31
CA THR A 220 -5.42 -6.03 -12.79
C THR A 220 -5.32 -6.28 -11.29
N PRO A 221 -5.96 -5.46 -10.43
CA PRO A 221 -5.96 -5.69 -8.98
C PRO A 221 -6.88 -6.87 -8.61
N GLY A 222 -6.87 -7.28 -7.34
CA GLY A 222 -7.71 -8.37 -6.84
C GLY A 222 -9.20 -8.16 -7.05
N SER A 223 -9.67 -6.91 -7.07
CA SER A 223 -11.05 -6.53 -7.38
C SER A 223 -11.46 -6.72 -8.85
N GLY A 224 -10.50 -6.91 -9.75
CA GLY A 224 -10.73 -7.00 -11.20
C GLY A 224 -10.97 -5.66 -11.91
N ASN A 225 -11.20 -4.56 -11.18
CA ASN A 225 -11.43 -3.25 -11.78
C ASN A 225 -10.13 -2.43 -11.87
N THR A 226 -9.72 -2.10 -13.10
CA THR A 226 -8.51 -1.29 -13.33
C THR A 226 -8.76 0.22 -13.25
N GLU A 227 -10.01 0.67 -13.28
CA GLU A 227 -10.33 2.09 -13.15
C GLU A 227 -10.48 2.46 -11.67
N LEU A 228 -9.87 3.57 -11.28
CA LEU A 228 -9.91 4.08 -9.92
C LEU A 228 -10.66 5.41 -9.85
N GLU A 229 -11.57 5.47 -8.89
CA GLU A 229 -12.16 6.71 -8.42
C GLU A 229 -11.15 7.51 -7.59
N LEU A 230 -11.26 8.83 -7.65
CA LEU A 230 -10.42 9.75 -6.88
C LEU A 230 -11.00 9.87 -5.45
N MET A 231 -10.97 8.77 -4.70
CA MET A 231 -11.46 8.75 -3.32
C MET A 231 -10.48 9.43 -2.36
N ASN A 232 -11.00 10.34 -1.54
CA ASN A 232 -10.26 11.17 -0.59
C ASN A 232 -8.97 11.73 -1.20
N ALA A 233 -9.09 12.30 -2.40
CA ALA A 233 -7.92 12.66 -3.17
C ALA A 233 -7.29 13.96 -2.66
N GLY A 234 -5.97 14.04 -2.75
CA GLY A 234 -5.19 15.22 -2.41
C GLY A 234 -3.95 15.33 -3.28
N TYR A 235 -3.33 16.51 -3.31
CA TYR A 235 -2.10 16.73 -4.06
C TYR A 235 -0.97 17.12 -3.12
N ASP A 236 0.09 16.30 -3.10
CA ASP A 236 1.32 16.59 -2.38
C ASP A 236 2.25 17.37 -3.31
N GLU A 237 2.33 18.68 -3.10
CA GLU A 237 3.17 19.58 -3.92
C GLU A 237 4.66 19.34 -3.70
N THR A 238 5.06 18.79 -2.54
CA THR A 238 6.47 18.48 -2.24
C THR A 238 6.95 17.31 -3.10
N ASN A 239 6.16 16.24 -3.15
CA ASN A 239 6.47 15.05 -3.94
C ASN A 239 5.91 15.11 -5.38
N LYS A 240 5.13 16.14 -5.72
CA LYS A 240 4.39 16.31 -6.98
C LYS A 240 3.48 15.12 -7.27
N GLU A 241 2.79 14.65 -6.24
CA GLU A 241 2.01 13.42 -6.26
C GLU A 241 0.53 13.67 -6.01
N LEU A 242 -0.33 13.25 -6.95
CA LEU A 242 -1.74 13.05 -6.68
C LEU A 242 -1.88 11.76 -5.85
N THR A 243 -2.48 11.90 -4.68
CA THR A 243 -2.74 10.82 -3.74
C THR A 243 -4.22 10.48 -3.73
N THR A 244 -4.56 9.20 -3.57
CA THR A 244 -5.92 8.76 -3.27
C THR A 244 -5.90 7.78 -2.12
N LEU A 245 -6.99 7.75 -1.35
CA LEU A 245 -7.19 6.83 -0.24
C LEU A 245 -8.65 6.38 -0.22
N ALA A 246 -8.94 5.23 -0.81
CA ALA A 246 -10.23 4.57 -0.70
C ALA A 246 -10.26 3.76 0.60
N LYS A 247 -11.03 4.18 1.60
CA LYS A 247 -11.18 3.45 2.87
C LYS A 247 -12.31 2.43 2.77
N GLY A 248 -12.07 1.21 3.26
CA GLY A 248 -13.13 0.21 3.41
C GLY A 248 -14.10 0.54 4.55
N ARG A 249 -13.60 1.19 5.62
CA ARG A 249 -14.41 1.72 6.73
C ARG A 249 -13.77 2.94 7.39
N GLY A 250 -14.51 3.62 8.26
CA GLY A 250 -14.17 4.94 8.81
C GLY A 250 -12.77 5.06 9.43
N ILE A 251 -12.31 4.03 10.14
CA ILE A 251 -10.98 4.02 10.78
C ILE A 251 -9.82 3.85 9.79
N GLY A 252 -10.07 3.40 8.56
CA GLY A 252 -9.04 3.26 7.52
C GLY A 252 -8.02 2.16 7.81
N ASP A 253 -8.47 1.02 8.35
CA ASP A 253 -7.66 -0.18 8.59
C ASP A 253 -7.57 -1.10 7.36
N CYS A 254 -8.43 -0.88 6.37
CA CYS A 254 -8.48 -1.58 5.10
C CYS A 254 -8.83 -0.61 3.96
N GLY A 255 -8.47 -0.96 2.73
CA GLY A 255 -8.77 -0.17 1.54
C GLY A 255 -7.62 -0.14 0.53
N VAL A 256 -7.62 0.89 -0.32
CA VAL A 256 -6.64 1.11 -1.37
C VAL A 256 -6.04 2.50 -1.26
N ALA A 257 -4.70 2.59 -1.24
CA ALA A 257 -3.95 3.84 -1.21
C ALA A 257 -3.05 3.92 -2.44
N THR A 258 -3.19 5.00 -3.22
CA THR A 258 -2.39 5.17 -4.45
C THR A 258 -1.71 6.53 -4.52
N ARG A 259 -0.58 6.57 -5.24
CA ARG A 259 0.16 7.80 -5.55
C ARG A 259 0.49 7.85 -7.02
N TRP A 260 0.35 9.02 -7.62
CA TRP A 260 0.52 9.24 -9.05
C TRP A 260 1.30 10.51 -9.34
N ARG A 261 2.18 10.46 -10.33
CA ARG A 261 2.90 11.66 -10.82
C ARG A 261 2.48 12.01 -12.23
N PHE A 262 2.42 13.30 -12.52
CA PHE A 262 2.14 13.79 -13.85
C PHE A 262 3.40 13.76 -14.72
N ASP A 263 3.33 13.08 -15.87
CA ASP A 263 4.48 12.90 -16.78
C ASP A 263 4.60 13.98 -17.87
N GLY A 264 3.81 15.05 -17.75
CA GLY A 264 3.62 16.08 -18.77
C GLY A 264 2.40 15.83 -19.67
N GLN A 265 1.86 14.61 -19.66
CA GLN A 265 0.66 14.24 -20.41
C GLN A 265 -0.43 13.68 -19.52
N ARG A 266 -0.10 12.81 -18.57
CA ARG A 266 -1.08 12.12 -17.71
C ARG A 266 -0.46 11.71 -16.38
N PHE A 267 -1.32 11.38 -15.43
CA PHE A 267 -0.90 10.78 -14.17
C PHE A 267 -0.50 9.31 -14.38
N ARG A 268 0.68 8.96 -13.89
CA ARG A 268 1.26 7.60 -13.93
C ARG A 268 1.37 7.07 -12.51
N LEU A 269 0.97 5.82 -12.32
CA LEU A 269 0.99 5.17 -11.02
C LEU A 269 2.42 5.06 -10.51
N VAL A 270 2.68 5.65 -9.35
CA VAL A 270 3.95 5.58 -8.62
C VAL A 270 3.92 4.51 -7.55
N ARG A 271 2.81 4.42 -6.82
CA ARG A 271 2.63 3.44 -5.76
C ARG A 271 1.19 2.99 -5.68
N TYR A 272 0.98 1.69 -5.51
CA TYR A 272 -0.31 1.10 -5.13
C TYR A 272 -0.10 0.24 -3.88
N ALA A 273 -0.90 0.47 -2.85
CA ALA A 273 -1.00 -0.40 -1.70
C ALA A 273 -2.46 -0.72 -1.40
N GLU A 274 -2.69 -1.93 -0.92
CA GLU A 274 -4.03 -2.46 -0.67
C GLU A 274 -4.01 -3.38 0.53
N GLU A 275 -5.01 -3.21 1.39
CA GLU A 275 -5.33 -4.10 2.50
C GLU A 275 -6.81 -4.46 2.36
N PRO A 276 -7.14 -5.65 1.84
CA PRO A 276 -8.52 -5.98 1.49
C PRO A 276 -9.39 -6.34 2.70
N THR A 277 -8.77 -6.71 3.83
CA THR A 277 -9.48 -7.19 5.02
C THR A 277 -9.40 -6.13 6.11
N CYS A 278 -10.55 -5.82 6.71
CA CYS A 278 -10.64 -4.86 7.82
C CYS A 278 -10.53 -5.63 9.14
N ASP A 279 -9.32 -5.68 9.69
CA ASP A 279 -8.95 -6.44 10.89
C ASP A 279 -8.34 -5.56 11.99
N GLU A 280 -8.40 -4.24 11.84
CA GLU A 280 -7.76 -3.24 12.71
C GLU A 280 -6.25 -3.42 12.82
N TRP A 281 -5.59 -4.06 11.86
CA TRP A 281 -4.18 -4.41 12.01
C TRP A 281 -3.22 -3.34 11.48
N ASN A 282 -3.46 -2.84 10.26
CA ASN A 282 -2.58 -1.88 9.59
C ASN A 282 -3.31 -0.58 9.26
N SER A 283 -2.68 0.56 9.58
CA SER A 283 -3.10 1.84 8.97
C SER A 283 -2.68 1.90 7.51
N SER A 284 -3.27 2.82 6.75
CA SER A 284 -2.98 3.01 5.32
C SER A 284 -1.51 3.24 4.96
N ALA A 285 -0.70 3.74 5.90
CA ALA A 285 0.74 3.90 5.73
C ALA A 285 1.49 2.55 5.69
N SER A 286 0.93 1.51 6.32
CA SER A 286 1.54 0.20 6.52
C SER A 286 0.94 -0.90 5.63
N TRP A 287 -0.05 -0.57 4.80
CA TRP A 287 -0.65 -1.55 3.88
C TRP A 287 0.39 -2.13 2.89
N PRO A 288 0.27 -3.43 2.54
CA PRO A 288 1.11 -4.08 1.55
C PRO A 288 1.20 -3.29 0.25
N THR A 289 2.43 -2.99 -0.18
CA THR A 289 2.66 -2.33 -1.47
C THR A 289 2.70 -3.37 -2.58
N LEU A 290 1.77 -3.28 -3.52
CA LEU A 290 1.65 -4.22 -4.64
C LEU A 290 2.21 -3.67 -5.95
N TRP A 291 2.49 -2.35 -6.00
CA TRP A 291 3.14 -1.70 -7.13
C TRP A 291 4.04 -0.57 -6.67
N VAL A 292 5.22 -0.47 -7.29
CA VAL A 292 6.12 0.68 -7.14
C VAL A 292 6.84 0.98 -8.45
N THR A 293 6.95 2.27 -8.78
CA THR A 293 7.84 2.81 -9.81
C THR A 293 8.64 3.97 -9.23
N LYS A 294 9.80 4.27 -9.82
CA LYS A 294 10.68 5.33 -9.33
C LYS A 294 10.46 6.66 -10.05
#